data_AF-A0A932HCR7-F1
#
_entry.id   AF-A0A932HCR7-F1
#
_cell.length_a   1.000
_cell.length_b   1.000
_cell.length_c   1.000
_cell.angle_alpha   90.00
_cell.angle_beta   90.00
_cell.angle_gamma   90.00
#
_symmetry.space_group_name_H-M   'P 1'
#
loop_
_entity.id
_entity.type
_entity.pdbx_description
1 polymer ?
#
loop_
_entity_poly.entity_id
_entity_poly.type
_entity_poly.pdbx_seq_one_letter_code
_entity_poly.pdbx_strand_id
1 'polypeptide(L)'
;MHISSRHQPHAVASALFAAMLVAAFEVCAQAAWKPDKAVEFIVGFAPGGGNDKTARTMHKIWQDTKWLDNVGVVNKVGGGGAVSYAYTNQHPGDAHYIATFSPALIGNRIMGTTHLNYLDFTPLNILVREYVVLTVKADSPIASLKDLTARLKKDSQSVSFA
;
A
#
# COMPACT_ATOMS: atom_id res chain seq x y z
N MET A 1 -70.12 -8.42 -41.48
CA MET A 1 -68.76 -8.94 -41.21
C MET A 1 -67.84 -7.72 -41.08
N HIS A 2 -67.55 -7.27 -39.87
CA HIS A 2 -66.68 -6.12 -39.60
C HIS A 2 -65.85 -6.47 -38.36
N ILE A 3 -64.54 -6.66 -38.56
CA ILE A 3 -63.59 -7.10 -37.56
C ILE A 3 -63.10 -5.86 -36.81
N SER A 4 -63.34 -5.83 -35.50
CA SER A 4 -62.87 -4.79 -34.58
C SER A 4 -61.38 -4.97 -34.30
N SER A 5 -60.58 -3.92 -34.53
CA SER A 5 -59.14 -3.89 -34.22
C SER A 5 -58.91 -3.59 -32.73
N ARG A 6 -58.62 -4.64 -31.95
CA ARG A 6 -58.16 -4.49 -30.57
C ARG A 6 -56.74 -3.89 -30.57
N HIS A 7 -56.62 -2.67 -30.05
CA HIS A 7 -55.33 -2.09 -29.66
C HIS A 7 -54.68 -3.00 -28.61
N GLN A 8 -53.39 -3.31 -28.78
CA GLN A 8 -52.60 -4.16 -27.89
C GLN A 8 -51.75 -3.32 -26.91
N PRO A 9 -52.27 -2.93 -25.73
CA PRO A 9 -51.52 -2.13 -24.76
C PRO A 9 -50.33 -2.88 -24.13
N HIS A 10 -50.31 -4.22 -24.22
CA HIS A 10 -49.27 -5.04 -23.58
C HIS A 10 -47.93 -5.02 -24.32
N ALA A 11 -47.91 -4.72 -25.63
CA ALA A 11 -46.66 -4.68 -26.40
C ALA A 11 -45.80 -3.45 -26.04
N VAL A 12 -46.43 -2.32 -25.71
CA VAL A 12 -45.75 -1.07 -25.35
C VAL A 12 -45.19 -1.14 -23.92
N ALA A 13 -45.92 -1.75 -22.99
CA ALA A 13 -45.49 -1.90 -21.60
C ALA A 13 -44.28 -2.84 -21.46
N SER A 14 -44.22 -3.93 -22.22
CA SER A 14 -43.10 -4.88 -22.22
C SER A 14 -41.81 -4.29 -22.83
N ALA A 15 -41.94 -3.40 -23.82
CA ALA A 15 -40.80 -2.72 -24.43
C ALA A 15 -40.14 -1.69 -23.49
N LEU A 16 -40.95 -0.99 -22.68
CA LEU A 16 -40.46 -0.03 -21.68
C LEU A 16 -39.74 -0.71 -20.51
N PHE A 17 -40.20 -1.89 -20.08
CA PHE A 17 -39.55 -2.66 -19.01
C PHE A 17 -38.20 -3.25 -19.47
N ALA A 18 -38.11 -3.71 -20.72
CA ALA A 18 -36.85 -4.17 -21.31
C ALA A 18 -35.82 -3.04 -21.48
N ALA A 19 -36.26 -1.82 -21.84
CA ALA A 19 -35.38 -0.66 -21.97
C ALA A 19 -34.79 -0.20 -20.61
N MET A 20 -35.57 -0.26 -19.53
CA MET A 20 -35.06 0.02 -18.17
C MET A 20 -34.07 -1.02 -17.66
N LEU A 21 -34.24 -2.30 -18.04
CA LEU A 21 -33.30 -3.36 -17.70
C LEU A 21 -31.96 -3.22 -18.42
N VAL A 22 -31.93 -2.75 -19.67
CA VAL A 22 -30.67 -2.50 -20.40
C VAL A 22 -29.94 -1.25 -19.86
N ALA A 23 -30.67 -0.20 -19.48
CA ALA A 23 -30.09 0.99 -18.85
C ALA A 23 -29.52 0.72 -17.44
N ALA A 24 -30.00 -0.32 -16.75
CA ALA A 24 -29.48 -0.74 -15.45
C ALA A 24 -28.19 -1.59 -15.53
N PHE A 25 -27.79 -2.04 -16.73
CA PHE A 25 -26.51 -2.74 -16.94
C PHE A 25 -25.35 -1.80 -17.29
N GLU A 26 -25.60 -0.51 -17.52
CA GLU A 26 -24.57 0.54 -17.54
C GLU A 26 -24.15 0.93 -16.11
N VAL A 27 -24.09 -0.04 -15.19
CA VAL A 27 -23.36 0.12 -13.93
C VAL A 27 -21.89 0.28 -14.30
N CYS A 28 -21.51 1.55 -14.50
CA CYS A 28 -20.18 2.11 -14.29
C CYS A 28 -19.03 1.15 -14.66
N ALA A 29 -18.78 1.01 -15.96
CA ALA A 29 -17.40 0.86 -16.38
C ALA A 29 -16.70 2.21 -16.08
N GLN A 30 -16.35 2.46 -14.81
CA GLN A 30 -15.43 3.55 -14.49
C GLN A 30 -14.22 3.35 -15.38
N ALA A 31 -13.89 4.37 -16.19
CA ALA A 31 -12.64 4.37 -16.91
C ALA A 31 -11.52 4.01 -15.93
N ALA A 32 -10.67 3.05 -16.30
CA ALA A 32 -9.52 2.67 -15.47
C ALA A 32 -8.77 3.96 -15.12
N TRP A 33 -8.56 4.19 -13.83
CA TRP A 33 -7.89 5.39 -13.35
C TRP A 33 -6.53 5.54 -14.02
N LYS A 34 -6.19 6.76 -14.42
CA LYS A 34 -4.88 7.14 -14.94
C LYS A 34 -4.41 8.39 -14.22
N PRO A 35 -3.12 8.51 -13.88
CA PRO A 35 -2.60 9.73 -13.29
C PRO A 35 -2.76 10.90 -14.26
N ASP A 36 -3.27 12.01 -13.75
CA ASP A 36 -3.32 13.29 -14.46
C ASP A 36 -2.14 14.19 -14.09
N LYS A 37 -1.42 13.86 -13.02
CA LYS A 37 -0.16 14.46 -12.56
C LYS A 37 0.82 13.38 -12.12
N ALA A 38 2.02 13.79 -11.71
CA ALA A 38 3.03 12.87 -11.20
C ALA A 38 2.54 12.16 -9.92
N VAL A 39 2.82 10.87 -9.82
CA VAL A 39 2.59 10.06 -8.62
C VAL A 39 3.84 10.12 -7.75
N GLU A 40 3.70 10.49 -6.49
CA GLU A 40 4.75 10.36 -5.48
C GLU A 40 4.69 8.97 -4.84
N PHE A 41 5.77 8.22 -4.98
CA PHE A 41 6.00 6.99 -4.24
C PHE A 41 6.89 7.26 -3.02
N ILE A 42 6.24 7.44 -1.88
CA ILE A 42 6.81 7.93 -0.63
C ILE A 42 7.49 6.79 0.13
N VAL A 43 8.72 7.03 0.58
CA VAL A 43 9.53 6.08 1.37
C VAL A 43 9.92 6.69 2.70
N GLY A 44 9.60 6.02 3.81
CA GLY A 44 9.86 6.52 5.18
C GLY A 44 11.28 6.37 5.71
N PHE A 45 12.18 5.81 4.91
CA PHE A 45 13.53 5.40 5.32
C PHE A 45 14.59 5.96 4.38
N ALA A 46 15.84 5.98 4.85
CA ALA A 46 16.96 6.54 4.12
C ALA A 46 17.17 5.87 2.74
N PRO A 47 17.63 6.63 1.73
CA PRO A 47 18.00 6.07 0.42
C PRO A 47 18.97 4.89 0.55
N GLY A 48 18.80 3.87 -0.29
CA GLY A 48 19.62 2.65 -0.27
C GLY A 48 19.22 1.59 0.78
N GLY A 49 18.32 1.92 1.70
CA GLY A 49 17.72 0.95 2.62
C GLY A 49 16.76 -0.03 1.93
N GLY A 50 16.29 -1.05 2.65
CA GLY A 50 15.39 -2.08 2.11
C GLY A 50 14.12 -1.50 1.48
N ASN A 51 13.41 -0.61 2.20
CA ASN A 51 12.20 0.05 1.68
C ASN A 51 12.44 0.87 0.41
N ASP A 52 13.56 1.62 0.35
CA ASP A 52 13.93 2.41 -0.83
C ASP A 52 14.23 1.52 -2.04
N LYS A 53 14.97 0.42 -1.84
CA LYS A 53 15.25 -0.57 -2.88
C LYS A 53 13.97 -1.23 -3.40
N THR A 54 13.04 -1.57 -2.52
CA THR A 54 11.73 -2.11 -2.91
C THR A 54 10.95 -1.10 -3.75
N ALA A 55 10.87 0.16 -3.31
CA ALA A 55 10.16 1.20 -4.05
C ALA A 55 10.75 1.44 -5.45
N ARG A 56 12.09 1.50 -5.55
CA ARG A 56 12.79 1.69 -6.83
C ARG A 56 12.67 0.48 -7.76
N THR A 57 12.64 -0.73 -7.21
CA THR A 57 12.35 -1.95 -7.98
C THR A 57 10.95 -1.90 -8.58
N MET A 58 9.95 -1.54 -7.77
CA MET A 58 8.57 -1.42 -8.26
C MET A 58 8.43 -0.30 -9.30
N HIS A 59 9.07 0.84 -9.06
CA HIS A 59 9.15 1.93 -10.03
C HIS A 59 9.72 1.47 -11.38
N LYS A 60 10.81 0.70 -11.38
CA LYS A 60 11.35 0.11 -12.60
C LYS A 60 10.36 -0.83 -13.29
N ILE A 61 9.66 -1.68 -12.53
CA ILE A 61 8.64 -2.57 -13.09
C ILE A 61 7.52 -1.77 -13.76
N TRP A 62 7.06 -0.68 -13.15
CA TRP A 62 6.04 0.19 -13.74
C TRP A 62 6.47 0.83 -15.06
N GLN A 63 7.71 1.30 -15.14
CA GLN A 63 8.28 1.84 -16.37
C GLN A 63 8.43 0.76 -17.45
N ASP A 64 9.00 -0.40 -17.10
CA ASP A 64 9.25 -1.49 -18.05
C ASP A 64 7.93 -2.05 -18.63
N THR A 65 6.87 -2.06 -17.83
CA THR A 65 5.53 -2.53 -18.22
C THR A 65 4.65 -1.45 -18.84
N LYS A 66 5.09 -0.18 -18.85
CA LYS A 66 4.30 1.00 -19.23
C LYS A 66 2.97 1.10 -18.47
N TRP A 67 2.95 0.58 -17.24
CA TRP A 67 1.75 0.64 -16.41
C TRP A 67 1.62 2.00 -15.74
N LEU A 68 2.75 2.64 -15.38
CA LEU A 68 2.80 3.94 -14.74
C LEU A 68 4.10 4.67 -15.11
N ASP A 69 4.00 5.69 -15.96
CA ASP A 69 5.18 6.33 -16.56
C ASP A 69 5.66 7.59 -15.78
N ASN A 70 4.78 8.23 -15.02
CA ASN A 70 5.08 9.49 -14.31
C ASN A 70 5.06 9.29 -12.78
N VAL A 71 6.09 8.61 -12.26
CA VAL A 71 6.24 8.30 -10.83
C VAL A 71 7.57 8.81 -10.32
N GLY A 72 7.57 9.48 -9.17
CA GLY A 72 8.78 9.89 -8.45
C GLY A 72 8.92 9.15 -7.12
N VAL A 73 10.06 8.49 -6.89
CA VAL A 73 10.38 7.91 -5.56
C VAL A 73 10.92 9.02 -4.65
N VAL A 74 10.24 9.30 -3.54
CA VAL A 74 10.54 10.40 -2.63
C VAL A 74 10.78 9.90 -1.21
N ASN A 75 11.98 10.10 -0.66
CA ASN A 75 12.29 9.72 0.73
C ASN A 75 11.86 10.83 1.71
N LYS A 76 10.96 10.51 2.63
CA LYS A 76 10.50 11.37 3.74
C LYS A 76 10.90 10.72 5.07
N VAL A 77 12.18 10.89 5.43
CA VAL A 77 12.83 10.15 6.52
C VAL A 77 12.51 10.74 7.89
N GLY A 78 12.31 9.89 8.90
CA GLY A 78 12.27 10.31 10.31
C GLY A 78 11.31 9.49 11.17
N GLY A 79 11.64 9.33 12.46
CA GLY A 79 10.77 8.72 13.47
C GLY A 79 10.30 7.30 13.12
N GLY A 80 11.16 6.46 12.55
CA GLY A 80 10.77 5.12 12.11
C GLY A 80 9.69 5.11 11.02
N GLY A 81 9.65 6.14 10.16
CA GLY A 81 8.64 6.32 9.12
C GLY A 81 7.45 7.20 9.54
N ALA A 82 7.39 7.68 10.78
CA ALA A 82 6.33 8.57 11.24
C ALA A 82 6.13 9.81 10.32
N VAL A 83 7.24 10.38 9.82
CA VAL A 83 7.20 11.53 8.90
C VAL A 83 6.52 11.17 7.58
N SER A 84 6.86 10.03 6.97
CA SER A 84 6.20 9.58 5.73
C SER A 84 4.74 9.24 5.93
N TYR A 85 4.37 8.62 7.06
CA TYR A 85 2.98 8.28 7.33
C TYR A 85 2.13 9.54 7.54
N ALA A 86 2.65 10.52 8.30
CA ALA A 86 1.99 11.82 8.46
C ALA A 86 1.82 12.56 7.14
N TYR A 87 2.85 12.58 6.28
CA TYR A 87 2.78 13.18 4.95
C TYR A 87 1.73 12.49 4.07
N THR A 88 1.75 11.16 4.00
CA THR A 88 0.77 10.39 3.21
C THR A 88 -0.66 10.63 3.71
N ASN A 89 -0.86 10.73 5.03
CA ASN A 89 -2.16 10.97 5.63
C ASN A 89 -2.71 12.40 5.40
N GLN A 90 -1.90 13.32 4.86
CA GLN A 90 -2.38 14.64 4.40
C GLN A 90 -3.12 14.56 3.06
N HIS A 91 -3.06 13.41 2.38
CA HIS A 91 -3.64 13.18 1.04
C HIS A 91 -4.64 12.02 1.03
N PRO A 92 -5.69 12.03 1.89
CA PRO A 92 -6.62 10.91 1.98
C PRO A 92 -7.36 10.68 0.66
N GLY A 93 -7.26 9.47 0.13
CA GLY A 93 -7.95 9.06 -1.10
C GLY A 93 -7.32 9.57 -2.41
N ASP A 94 -6.24 10.36 -2.38
CA ASP A 94 -5.55 10.80 -3.60
C ASP A 94 -4.54 9.72 -4.05
N ALA A 95 -4.87 9.03 -5.15
CA ALA A 95 -4.05 7.96 -5.74
C ALA A 95 -2.70 8.44 -6.29
N HIS A 96 -2.44 9.75 -6.31
CA HIS A 96 -1.12 10.30 -6.64
C HIS A 96 -0.12 10.22 -5.48
N TYR A 97 -0.54 9.84 -4.27
CA TYR A 97 0.33 9.70 -3.12
C TYR A 97 0.24 8.28 -2.57
N ILE A 98 1.25 7.47 -2.91
CA ILE A 98 1.36 6.09 -2.45
C ILE A 98 2.62 5.94 -1.61
N ALA A 99 2.61 5.08 -0.60
CA ALA A 99 3.73 4.96 0.32
C ALA A 99 4.11 3.50 0.57
N THR A 100 5.40 3.25 0.77
CA THR A 100 5.85 1.99 1.37
C THR A 100 5.46 1.98 2.84
N PHE A 101 4.88 0.88 3.27
CA PHE A 101 4.50 0.66 4.67
C PHE A 101 5.44 -0.34 5.34
N SER A 102 5.70 -0.14 6.64
CA SER A 102 6.39 -1.13 7.47
C SER A 102 5.69 -1.30 8.83
N PRO A 103 5.92 -2.41 9.55
CA PRO A 103 5.41 -2.60 10.91
C PRO A 103 5.83 -1.51 11.91
N ALA A 104 6.77 -0.65 11.56
CA ALA A 104 7.17 0.50 12.37
C ALA A 104 6.00 1.45 12.69
N LEU A 105 4.95 1.56 11.86
CA LEU A 105 3.76 2.34 12.25
C LEU A 105 3.08 1.76 13.49
N ILE A 106 2.96 0.43 13.56
CA ILE A 106 2.34 -0.27 14.69
C ILE A 106 3.17 -0.02 15.95
N GLY A 107 4.50 -0.18 15.85
CA GLY A 107 5.42 0.12 16.95
C GLY A 107 5.34 1.58 17.41
N ASN A 108 5.34 2.53 16.47
CA ASN A 108 5.21 3.96 16.74
C ASN A 108 3.91 4.30 17.49
N ARG A 109 2.78 3.70 17.08
CA ARG A 109 1.50 3.86 17.78
C ARG A 109 1.56 3.31 19.21
N ILE A 110 2.13 2.11 19.39
CA ILE A 110 2.28 1.48 20.71
C ILE A 110 3.15 2.36 21.64
N MET A 111 4.22 2.95 21.10
CA MET A 111 5.09 3.87 21.84
C MET A 111 4.48 5.27 22.04
N GLY A 112 3.31 5.56 21.46
CA GLY A 112 2.67 6.87 21.55
C GLY A 112 3.33 7.97 20.71
N THR A 113 4.21 7.63 19.77
CA THR A 113 4.88 8.62 18.90
C THR A 113 3.99 9.10 17.74
N THR A 114 2.88 8.41 17.49
CA THR A 114 1.85 8.81 16.54
C THR A 114 0.46 8.30 16.94
N HIS A 115 -0.57 9.04 16.56
CA HIS A 115 -1.98 8.60 16.66
C HIS A 115 -2.47 7.90 15.39
N LEU A 116 -1.63 7.77 14.37
CA LEU A 116 -1.96 7.04 13.16
C LEU A 116 -1.93 5.53 13.40
N ASN A 117 -2.71 4.80 12.62
CA ASN A 117 -2.75 3.35 12.56
C ASN A 117 -2.95 2.88 11.12
N TYR A 118 -2.80 1.58 10.87
CA TYR A 118 -2.85 1.05 9.51
C TYR A 118 -4.25 1.15 8.86
N LEU A 119 -5.32 1.34 9.64
CA LEU A 119 -6.69 1.56 9.12
C LEU A 119 -6.90 2.99 8.61
N ASP A 120 -5.98 3.91 8.91
CA ASP A 120 -6.04 5.28 8.39
C ASP A 120 -5.56 5.35 6.91
N PHE A 121 -5.14 4.22 6.34
CA PHE A 121 -4.64 4.09 4.99
C PHE A 121 -5.35 2.97 4.23
N THR A 122 -5.40 3.07 2.90
CA THR A 122 -5.88 2.00 2.02
C THR A 122 -4.75 1.00 1.74
N PRO A 123 -4.83 -0.26 2.20
CA PRO A 123 -3.82 -1.27 1.89
C PRO A 123 -3.89 -1.66 0.41
N LEU A 124 -2.74 -1.60 -0.29
CA LEU A 124 -2.67 -1.96 -1.72
C LEU A 124 -2.18 -3.41 -1.91
N ASN A 125 -0.96 -3.70 -1.47
CA ASN A 125 -0.35 -5.01 -1.59
C ASN A 125 0.80 -5.20 -0.59
N ILE A 126 1.20 -6.46 -0.39
CA ILE A 126 2.45 -6.80 0.29
C ILE A 126 3.52 -7.00 -0.78
N LEU A 127 4.50 -6.09 -0.82
CA LEU A 127 5.58 -6.14 -1.81
C LEU A 127 6.71 -7.11 -1.40
N VAL A 128 7.02 -7.16 -0.11
CA VAL A 128 8.13 -7.94 0.43
C VAL A 128 7.72 -8.58 1.75
N ARG A 129 8.20 -9.81 1.98
CA ARG A 129 8.28 -10.42 3.31
C ARG A 129 9.75 -10.69 3.59
N GLU A 130 10.21 -10.27 4.75
CA GLU A 130 11.60 -10.45 5.17
C GLU A 130 11.64 -11.18 6.51
N TYR A 131 12.71 -11.95 6.72
CA TYR A 131 13.00 -12.56 8.01
C TYR A 131 13.93 -11.63 8.78
N VAL A 132 13.63 -11.43 10.07
CA VAL A 132 14.59 -10.80 10.98
C VAL A 132 15.64 -11.84 11.35
N VAL A 133 16.90 -11.54 11.07
CA VAL A 133 18.03 -12.40 11.40
C VAL A 133 18.96 -11.68 12.38
N LEU A 134 19.44 -12.41 13.38
CA LEU A 134 20.51 -11.93 14.25
C LEU A 134 21.84 -12.26 13.59
N THR A 135 22.63 -11.23 13.35
CA THR A 135 23.98 -11.38 12.80
C THR A 135 24.98 -10.82 13.79
N VAL A 136 26.20 -11.32 13.70
CA VAL A 136 27.33 -10.87 14.51
C VAL A 136 28.46 -10.47 13.59
N LYS A 137 29.43 -9.71 14.11
CA LYS A 137 30.68 -9.48 13.37
C LYS A 137 31.36 -10.81 13.07
N ALA A 138 32.12 -10.86 11.98
CA ALA A 138 32.82 -12.08 11.56
C ALA A 138 33.79 -12.64 12.61
N ASP A 139 34.34 -11.77 13.47
CA ASP A 139 35.26 -12.10 14.56
C ASP A 139 34.55 -12.26 15.93
N SER A 140 33.22 -12.30 15.95
CA SER A 140 32.45 -12.40 17.19
C SER A 140 32.63 -13.77 17.87
N PRO A 141 32.82 -13.80 19.21
CA PRO A 141 32.85 -15.05 19.96
C PRO A 141 31.45 -15.67 20.15
N ILE A 142 30.38 -14.97 19.76
CA ILE A 142 29.00 -15.47 19.85
C ILE A 142 28.71 -16.30 18.60
N ALA A 143 28.68 -17.62 18.74
CA ALA A 143 28.45 -18.55 17.64
C ALA A 143 27.01 -19.09 17.58
N SER A 144 26.22 -18.90 18.64
CA SER A 144 24.86 -19.40 18.72
C SER A 144 23.95 -18.50 19.56
N LEU A 145 22.64 -18.69 19.42
CA LEU A 145 21.64 -18.02 20.26
C LEU A 145 21.80 -18.40 21.74
N LYS A 146 22.30 -19.62 22.02
CA LYS A 146 22.59 -20.07 23.39
C LYS A 146 23.71 -19.23 24.02
N ASP A 147 24.76 -18.95 23.26
CA ASP A 147 25.89 -18.12 23.72
C ASP A 147 25.45 -16.68 23.99
N LEU A 148 24.67 -16.10 23.06
CA LEU A 148 24.08 -14.77 23.22
C LEU A 148 23.23 -14.71 24.50
N THR A 149 22.35 -15.70 24.70
CA THR A 149 21.47 -15.77 25.87
C THR A 149 22.26 -15.93 27.17
N ALA A 150 23.27 -16.79 27.19
CA ALA A 150 24.12 -17.00 28.37
C ALA A 150 24.86 -15.71 28.75
N ARG A 151 25.37 -14.97 27.76
CA ARG A 151 26.09 -13.71 27.96
C ARG A 151 25.17 -12.61 28.51
N LEU A 152 23.99 -12.44 27.89
CA LEU A 152 22.95 -11.50 28.36
C LEU A 152 22.42 -11.81 29.76
N LYS A 153 22.27 -13.10 30.12
CA LYS A 153 21.83 -13.49 31.47
C LYS A 153 22.88 -13.17 32.53
N LYS A 154 24.16 -13.28 32.18
CA LYS A 154 25.28 -12.96 33.09
C LYS A 154 25.41 -11.45 33.28
N ASP A 155 25.27 -10.69 32.19
CA ASP A 155 25.33 -9.25 32.18
C ASP A 155 24.49 -8.72 31.00
N SER A 156 23.40 -8.04 31.31
CA SER A 156 22.45 -7.51 30.32
C SER A 156 23.02 -6.38 29.47
N GLN A 157 24.14 -5.77 29.86
CA GLN A 157 24.82 -4.71 29.12
C GLN A 157 26.02 -5.22 28.29
N SER A 158 26.30 -6.53 28.32
CA SER A 158 27.50 -7.12 27.70
C SER A 158 27.51 -7.13 26.16
N VAL A 159 26.39 -6.82 25.52
CA VAL A 159 26.23 -6.73 24.05
C VAL A 159 25.50 -5.45 23.68
N SER A 160 25.84 -4.88 22.53
CA SER A 160 25.10 -3.80 21.89
C SER A 160 24.37 -4.34 20.67
N PHE A 161 23.11 -3.94 20.50
CA PHE A 161 22.34 -4.15 19.28
C PHE A 161 22.41 -2.88 18.43
N ALA A 162 22.47 -3.05 17.11
CA ALA A 162 22.48 -1.98 16.12
C ALA A 162 21.43 -2.27 15.05
#